data_AF-A0A1H2WEW5-F1
#
_entry.id   AF-A0A1H2WEW5-F1
#
_cell.length_a   1.000
_cell.length_b   1.000
_cell.length_c   1.000
_cell.angle_alpha   90.00
_cell.angle_beta   90.00
_cell.angle_gamma   90.00
#
_symmetry.space_group_name_H-M   'P 1'
#
loop_
_entity.id
_entity.type
_entity.pdbx_description
1 polymer ?
#
loop_
_entity_poly.entity_id
_entity_poly.type
_entity_poly.pdbx_seq_one_letter_code
_entity_poly.pdbx_strand_id
1 'polypeptide(L)'
;MEFLQTLFGWIGDFTWGWSLIPILVIFGIFITIATGFVQIEYFGRMFRVLSNKNNADDSNQISAREALLVSVGGRVGGGNIAGVAVAITLGGPGAVFWMWAIALVGMATSLVECSLAQLFNAKSESTATAAALRRPSSTGWARNTAGWQ
;
A
#
# COMPACT_ATOMS: atom_id res chain seq x y z
N MET A 1 -10.80 7.00 -42.16
CA MET A 1 -10.54 7.96 -41.05
C MET A 1 -11.68 8.00 -40.03
N GLU A 2 -12.94 7.87 -40.44
CA GLU A 2 -14.06 7.78 -39.46
C GLU A 2 -14.02 6.53 -38.57
N PHE A 3 -13.77 5.34 -39.14
CA PHE A 3 -13.75 4.09 -38.35
C PHE A 3 -12.79 4.15 -37.15
N LEU A 4 -11.58 4.70 -37.35
CA LEU A 4 -10.62 4.88 -36.25
C LEU A 4 -11.16 5.86 -35.21
N GLN A 5 -11.78 6.97 -35.61
CA GLN A 5 -12.37 7.92 -34.66
C GLN A 5 -13.53 7.30 -33.88
N THR A 6 -14.38 6.48 -34.50
CA THR A 6 -15.46 5.76 -33.80
C THR A 6 -14.90 4.73 -32.82
N LEU A 7 -13.83 4.01 -33.21
CA LEU A 7 -13.17 3.02 -32.36
C LEU A 7 -12.47 3.68 -31.16
N PHE A 8 -11.73 4.77 -31.40
CA PHE A 8 -11.13 5.58 -30.32
C PHE A 8 -12.18 6.27 -29.47
N GLY A 9 -13.33 6.67 -30.03
CA GLY A 9 -14.47 7.19 -29.28
C GLY A 9 -15.06 6.14 -28.34
N TRP A 10 -15.31 4.93 -28.84
CA TRP A 10 -15.77 3.80 -28.01
C TRP A 10 -14.76 3.42 -26.92
N ILE A 11 -13.47 3.37 -27.24
CA ILE A 11 -12.42 3.10 -26.25
C ILE A 11 -12.35 4.22 -25.22
N GLY A 12 -12.53 5.47 -25.65
CA GLY A 12 -12.57 6.66 -24.81
C GLY A 12 -13.75 6.62 -23.84
N ASP A 13 -14.95 6.34 -24.32
CA ASP A 13 -16.15 6.24 -23.48
C ASP A 13 -16.10 5.06 -22.50
N PHE A 14 -15.40 3.98 -22.87
CA PHE A 14 -15.21 2.83 -22.00
C PHE A 14 -14.12 3.04 -20.94
N THR A 15 -13.03 3.73 -21.31
CA THR A 15 -11.83 3.91 -20.46
C THR A 15 -11.86 5.22 -19.65
N TRP A 16 -12.55 6.24 -20.14
CA TRP A 16 -12.63 7.58 -19.52
C TRP A 16 -14.07 8.06 -19.32
N GLY A 17 -15.05 7.37 -19.90
CA GLY A 17 -16.46 7.69 -19.74
C GLY A 17 -17.12 6.99 -18.55
N TRP A 18 -18.45 7.10 -18.50
CA TRP A 18 -19.30 6.63 -17.41
C TRP A 18 -19.20 5.12 -17.13
N SER A 19 -18.69 4.33 -18.09
CA SER A 19 -18.61 2.88 -18.00
C SER A 19 -17.56 2.38 -17.01
N LEU A 20 -16.56 3.21 -16.66
CA LEU A 20 -15.49 2.80 -15.75
C LEU A 20 -16.00 2.61 -14.31
N ILE A 21 -16.99 3.40 -13.89
CA ILE A 21 -17.60 3.32 -12.55
C ILE A 21 -18.23 1.95 -12.30
N PRO A 22 -19.21 1.46 -13.10
CA PRO A 22 -19.82 0.15 -12.86
C PRO A 22 -18.84 -1.01 -13.02
N ILE A 23 -17.86 -0.92 -13.91
CA ILE A 23 -16.82 -1.95 -14.07
C ILE A 23 -15.97 -2.05 -12.80
N LEU A 24 -15.54 -0.92 -12.26
CA LEU A 24 -14.73 -0.87 -11.03
C LEU A 24 -15.50 -1.43 -9.83
N VAL A 25 -16.81 -1.21 -9.80
CA VAL A 25 -17.71 -1.68 -8.73
C VAL A 25 -17.93 -3.19 -8.83
N ILE A 26 -18.19 -3.71 -10.02
CA ILE A 26 -18.29 -5.15 -10.26
C ILE A 26 -16.96 -5.84 -9.93
N PHE A 27 -15.83 -5.25 -10.34
CA PHE A 27 -14.50 -5.76 -10.02
C PHE A 27 -14.22 -5.73 -8.52
N GLY A 28 -14.66 -4.68 -7.84
CA GLY A 28 -14.57 -4.54 -6.39
C GLY A 28 -15.38 -5.57 -5.61
N ILE A 29 -16.61 -5.81 -6.04
CA ILE A 29 -17.48 -6.85 -5.49
C ILE A 29 -16.88 -8.23 -5.78
N PHE A 30 -16.36 -8.44 -7.00
CA PHE A 30 -15.70 -9.67 -7.39
C PHE A 30 -14.49 -9.98 -6.50
N ILE A 31 -13.59 -9.01 -6.29
CA ILE A 31 -12.46 -9.16 -5.36
C ILE A 31 -12.93 -9.39 -3.93
N THR A 32 -13.96 -8.67 -3.47
CA THR A 32 -14.50 -8.81 -2.10
C THR A 32 -15.04 -10.21 -1.83
N ILE A 33 -15.74 -10.79 -2.81
CA ILE A 33 -16.28 -12.16 -2.74
C ILE A 33 -15.16 -13.19 -2.91
N ALA A 34 -14.25 -12.98 -3.88
CA ALA A 34 -13.15 -13.89 -4.16
C ALA A 34 -12.13 -13.97 -3.02
N THR A 35 -11.94 -12.88 -2.27
CA THR A 35 -11.09 -12.85 -1.07
C THR A 35 -11.83 -13.27 0.20
N GLY A 36 -13.11 -13.69 0.14
CA GLY A 36 -13.82 -14.28 1.27
C GLY A 36 -13.89 -13.38 2.52
N PHE A 37 -14.04 -12.06 2.34
CA PHE A 37 -14.02 -11.09 3.45
C PHE A 37 -12.71 -11.03 4.27
N VAL A 38 -11.60 -11.55 3.74
CA VAL A 38 -10.25 -11.43 4.31
C VAL A 38 -9.91 -9.99 4.71
N GLN A 39 -10.38 -8.98 3.96
CA GLN A 39 -10.21 -7.57 4.30
C GLN A 39 -10.73 -7.20 5.71
N ILE A 40 -11.85 -7.75 6.17
CA ILE A 40 -12.42 -7.46 7.49
C ILE A 40 -11.70 -8.27 8.58
N GLU A 41 -11.38 -9.54 8.31
CA GLU A 41 -10.68 -10.40 9.26
C GLU A 41 -9.27 -9.88 9.58
N TYR A 42 -8.51 -9.50 8.55
CA TYR A 42 -7.14 -9.01 8.70
C TYR A 42 -7.10 -7.58 9.23
N PHE A 43 -8.10 -6.74 8.90
CA PHE A 43 -8.24 -5.41 9.50
C PHE A 43 -8.46 -5.50 11.02
N GLY A 44 -9.31 -6.42 11.48
CA GLY A 44 -9.50 -6.69 12.91
C GLY A 44 -8.24 -7.23 13.59
N ARG A 45 -7.52 -8.15 12.93
CA ARG A 45 -6.24 -8.68 13.42
C ARG A 45 -5.16 -7.60 13.51
N MET A 46 -5.10 -6.67 12.55
CA MET A 46 -4.17 -5.54 12.54
C MET A 46 -4.34 -4.68 13.80
N PHE A 47 -5.58 -4.35 14.17
CA PHE A 47 -5.87 -3.55 15.36
C PHE A 47 -5.46 -4.25 16.66
N ARG A 48 -5.60 -5.59 16.72
CA ARG A 48 -5.12 -6.39 17.86
C ARG A 48 -3.59 -6.40 17.95
N VAL A 49 -2.87 -6.50 16.83
CA VAL A 49 -1.40 -6.45 16.79
C VAL A 49 -0.87 -5.06 17.15
N LEU A 50 -1.55 -3.99 16.69
CA LEU A 50 -1.25 -2.61 17.06
C LEU A 50 -1.54 -2.33 18.54
N SER A 51 -2.57 -2.95 19.12
CA SER A 51 -2.94 -2.74 20.52
C SER A 51 -2.10 -3.57 21.49
N ASN A 52 -1.62 -4.74 21.07
CA ASN A 52 -0.67 -5.50 21.88
C ASN A 52 0.62 -4.68 21.99
N LYS A 53 1.00 -4.34 23.22
CA LYS A 53 2.31 -3.75 23.52
C LYS A 53 3.36 -4.80 23.20
N ASN A 54 3.80 -4.89 21.95
CA ASN A 54 5.00 -5.64 21.63
C ASN A 54 6.14 -4.89 22.32
N ASN A 55 6.58 -5.45 23.44
CA ASN A 55 7.80 -5.09 24.15
C ASN A 55 8.97 -5.47 23.24
N ALA A 56 9.20 -4.70 22.18
CA ALA A 56 10.51 -4.66 21.56
C ALA A 56 11.38 -3.85 22.53
N ASP A 57 12.19 -4.58 23.29
CA ASP A 57 13.17 -4.09 24.28
C ASP A 57 14.33 -3.31 23.64
N ASP A 58 14.13 -2.77 22.43
CA ASP A 58 15.09 -1.98 21.68
C ASP A 58 14.61 -0.53 21.65
N SER A 59 15.31 0.34 22.39
CA SER A 59 15.06 1.79 22.49
C SER A 59 15.22 2.56 21.17
N ASN A 60 15.62 1.89 20.09
CA ASN A 60 15.93 2.50 18.79
C ASN A 60 15.01 2.05 17.64
N GLN A 61 13.97 1.25 17.92
CA GLN A 61 13.02 0.81 16.91
C GLN A 61 11.64 1.44 17.11
N ILE A 62 11.14 2.11 16.07
CA ILE A 62 9.81 2.73 16.02
C ILE A 62 8.74 1.65 16.28
N SER A 63 7.82 1.94 17.20
CA SER A 63 6.69 1.06 17.51
C SER A 63 5.80 0.85 16.27
N ALA A 64 5.19 -0.33 16.13
CA ALA A 64 4.24 -0.62 15.05
C ALA A 64 3.10 0.42 14.96
N ARG A 65 2.71 1.01 16.10
CA ARG A 65 1.70 2.09 16.17
C ARG A 65 2.25 3.42 15.67
N GLU A 66 3.47 3.74 16.01
CA GLU A 66 4.15 4.97 15.58
C GLU A 66 4.41 4.93 14.08
N ALA A 67 4.89 3.80 13.54
CA ALA A 67 5.03 3.59 12.11
C ALA A 67 3.68 3.75 11.38
N LEU A 68 2.60 3.20 11.93
CA LEU A 68 1.25 3.37 11.38
C LEU A 68 0.83 4.84 11.39
N LEU A 69 0.99 5.55 12.51
CA LEU A 69 0.59 6.95 12.65
C LEU A 69 1.38 7.86 11.70
N VAL A 70 2.68 7.63 11.54
CA VAL A 70 3.51 8.33 10.55
C VAL A 70 3.01 8.05 9.13
N SER A 71 2.69 6.79 8.82
CA SER A 71 2.18 6.38 7.50
C SER A 71 0.78 6.93 7.19
N VAL A 72 -0.10 7.03 8.19
CA VAL A 72 -1.45 7.62 8.06
C VAL A 72 -1.35 9.14 7.96
N GLY A 73 -0.52 9.77 8.78
CA GLY A 73 -0.29 11.22 8.75
C GLY A 73 0.25 11.71 7.41
N GLY A 74 1.09 10.92 6.73
CA GLY A 74 1.57 11.24 5.37
C GLY A 74 0.50 11.14 4.28
N ARG A 75 -0.61 10.42 4.51
CA ARG A 75 -1.69 10.22 3.52
C ARG A 75 -2.90 11.11 3.76
N VAL A 76 -3.08 11.66 4.96
CA VAL A 76 -4.20 12.53 5.32
C VAL A 76 -3.73 13.98 5.35
N GLY A 77 -4.28 14.82 4.48
CA GLY A 77 -3.94 16.25 4.40
C GLY A 77 -5.09 17.13 3.95
N GLY A 78 -4.88 18.45 3.94
CA GLY A 78 -5.89 19.43 3.54
C GLY A 78 -6.42 19.20 2.13
N GLY A 79 -5.59 18.71 1.21
CA GLY A 79 -5.98 18.34 -0.16
C GLY A 79 -6.99 17.19 -0.22
N ASN A 80 -6.90 16.20 0.67
CA ASN A 80 -7.85 15.09 0.73
C ASN A 80 -9.25 15.61 1.17
N ILE A 81 -9.28 16.52 2.14
CA ILE A 81 -10.52 17.13 2.62
C ILE A 81 -11.15 18.01 1.53
N ALA A 82 -10.35 18.85 0.87
CA ALA A 82 -10.81 19.70 -0.23
C ALA A 82 -11.35 18.86 -1.41
N GLY A 83 -10.66 17.77 -1.76
CA GLY A 83 -11.10 16.84 -2.80
C GLY A 83 -12.43 16.18 -2.47
N VAL A 84 -12.62 15.76 -1.21
CA VAL A 84 -13.90 15.23 -0.74
C VAL A 84 -15.01 16.28 -0.79
N ALA A 85 -14.73 17.52 -0.38
CA ALA A 85 -15.70 18.61 -0.46
C ALA A 85 -16.15 18.90 -1.90
N VAL A 86 -15.20 18.93 -2.85
CA VAL A 86 -15.51 19.12 -4.28
C VAL A 86 -16.31 17.94 -4.83
N ALA A 87 -15.94 16.70 -4.49
CA ALA A 87 -16.64 15.51 -4.96
C ALA A 87 -18.09 15.43 -4.46
N ILE A 88 -18.36 15.83 -3.21
CA ILE A 88 -19.73 15.88 -2.67
C ILE A 88 -20.51 17.04 -3.30
N THR A 89 -19.87 18.20 -3.52
CA THR A 89 -20.52 19.36 -4.12
C THR A 89 -20.94 19.10 -5.57
N LEU A 90 -20.11 18.40 -6.34
CA LEU A 90 -20.38 18.07 -7.74
C LEU A 90 -21.19 16.78 -7.94
N GLY A 91 -20.94 15.76 -7.12
CA GLY A 91 -21.55 14.43 -7.24
C GLY A 91 -22.76 14.19 -6.32
N GLY A 92 -23.11 15.16 -5.47
CA GLY A 92 -24.18 15.03 -4.49
C GLY A 92 -23.85 14.06 -3.34
N PRO A 93 -24.82 13.77 -2.46
CA PRO A 93 -24.60 12.93 -1.28
C PRO A 93 -24.24 11.47 -1.63
N GLY A 94 -24.58 11.01 -2.85
CA GLY A 94 -24.22 9.67 -3.34
C GLY A 94 -22.72 9.47 -3.59
N ALA A 95 -21.92 10.53 -3.70
CA ALA A 95 -20.47 10.44 -3.88
C ALA A 95 -19.77 9.73 -2.70
N VAL A 96 -20.30 9.87 -1.48
CA VAL A 96 -19.74 9.27 -0.27
C VAL A 96 -19.81 7.74 -0.32
N PHE A 97 -20.92 7.19 -0.83
CA PHE A 97 -21.08 5.75 -1.02
C PHE A 97 -19.99 5.21 -1.97
N TRP A 98 -19.76 5.90 -3.09
CA TRP A 98 -18.74 5.51 -4.05
C TRP A 98 -17.31 5.66 -3.52
N MET A 99 -17.03 6.66 -2.70
CA MET A 99 -15.73 6.81 -2.03
C MET A 99 -15.43 5.63 -1.11
N TRP A 100 -16.40 5.19 -0.29
CA TRP A 100 -16.22 4.02 0.56
C TRP A 100 -16.08 2.74 -0.25
N ALA A 101 -16.87 2.56 -1.31
CA ALA A 101 -16.77 1.41 -2.19
C ALA A 101 -15.36 1.29 -2.80
N ILE A 102 -14.83 2.35 -3.40
CA ILE A 102 -13.50 2.35 -4.01
C ILE A 102 -12.41 2.18 -2.94
N ALA A 103 -12.59 2.77 -1.75
CA ALA A 103 -11.66 2.59 -0.63
C ALA A 103 -11.56 1.11 -0.18
N LEU A 104 -12.67 0.39 -0.12
CA LEU A 104 -12.68 -1.05 0.19
C LEU A 104 -11.89 -1.86 -0.84
N VAL A 105 -12.13 -1.59 -2.13
CA VAL A 105 -11.38 -2.25 -3.22
C VAL A 105 -9.89 -1.94 -3.15
N GLY A 106 -9.54 -0.66 -2.93
CA GLY A 106 -8.15 -0.24 -2.79
C GLY A 106 -7.44 -0.92 -1.63
N MET A 107 -8.12 -1.08 -0.48
CA MET A 107 -7.55 -1.80 0.66
C MET A 107 -7.24 -3.26 0.33
N ALA A 108 -8.14 -3.96 -0.37
CA ALA A 108 -7.91 -5.35 -0.76
C ALA A 108 -6.68 -5.50 -1.69
N THR A 109 -6.57 -4.63 -2.70
CA THR A 109 -5.43 -4.64 -3.63
C THR A 109 -4.12 -4.33 -2.92
N SER A 110 -4.08 -3.30 -2.07
CA SER A 110 -2.87 -2.95 -1.31
C SER A 110 -2.41 -4.07 -0.36
N LEU A 111 -3.32 -4.85 0.22
CA LEU A 111 -2.96 -6.00 1.06
C LEU A 111 -2.29 -7.12 0.25
N VAL A 112 -2.78 -7.39 -0.95
CA VAL A 112 -2.18 -8.36 -1.87
C VAL A 112 -0.79 -7.89 -2.29
N GLU A 113 -0.64 -6.62 -2.66
CA GLU A 113 0.66 -6.03 -3.03
C GLU A 113 1.68 -6.11 -1.88
N CYS A 114 1.30 -5.72 -0.67
CA CYS A 114 2.19 -5.77 0.48
C CYS A 114 2.60 -7.20 0.84
N SER A 115 1.67 -8.17 0.70
CA SER A 115 1.94 -9.58 0.98
C SER A 115 2.88 -10.19 -0.08
N LEU A 116 2.68 -9.84 -1.35
CA LEU A 116 3.54 -10.25 -2.45
C LEU A 116 4.94 -9.65 -2.30
N ALA A 117 5.02 -8.37 -1.92
CA ALA A 117 6.28 -7.68 -1.68
C ALA A 117 7.09 -8.37 -0.56
N GLN A 118 6.46 -8.74 0.57
CA GLN A 118 7.15 -9.46 1.65
C GLN A 118 7.65 -10.84 1.19
N LEU A 119 6.85 -11.58 0.41
CA LEU A 119 7.21 -12.89 -0.09
C LEU A 119 8.39 -12.85 -1.08
N PHE A 120 8.41 -11.86 -1.98
CA PHE A 120 9.49 -11.73 -2.97
C PHE A 120 10.75 -11.07 -2.41
N ASN A 121 10.63 -10.17 -1.44
CA ASN A 121 11.77 -9.49 -0.84
C ASN A 121 12.55 -10.38 0.15
N ALA A 122 11.90 -11.37 0.78
CA ALA A 122 12.62 -12.37 1.59
C ALA A 122 13.62 -13.22 0.76
N LYS A 123 13.39 -13.35 -0.55
CA LYS A 123 14.23 -14.14 -1.46
C LYS A 123 15.45 -13.36 -1.98
N SER A 124 15.39 -12.02 -1.99
CA SER A 124 16.54 -11.17 -2.33
C SER A 124 17.50 -11.08 -1.15
N GLU A 125 16.97 -11.02 0.07
CA GLU A 125 17.77 -10.98 1.30
C GLU A 125 18.54 -12.28 1.54
N SER A 126 17.97 -13.46 1.25
CA SER A 126 18.72 -14.72 1.35
C SER A 126 19.96 -14.76 0.43
N THR A 127 19.91 -14.06 -0.71
CA THR A 127 21.02 -13.96 -1.66
C THR A 127 22.03 -12.87 -1.23
N ALA A 128 21.54 -11.75 -0.70
CA ALA A 128 22.39 -10.67 -0.17
C ALA A 128 23.12 -11.07 1.11
N THR A 129 22.45 -11.78 2.03
CA THR A 129 23.03 -12.30 3.28
C THR A 129 23.97 -13.47 3.01
N ALA A 130 23.68 -14.33 2.04
CA ALA A 130 24.63 -15.34 1.56
C ALA A 130 25.87 -14.73 0.89
N ALA A 131 25.73 -13.58 0.20
CA ALA A 131 26.87 -12.83 -0.34
C ALA A 131 27.65 -12.05 0.74
N ALA A 132 26.97 -11.56 1.78
CA ALA A 132 27.57 -10.87 2.92
C ALA A 132 28.37 -11.81 3.83
N LEU A 133 27.86 -13.03 4.08
CA LEU A 133 28.58 -14.10 4.80
C LEU A 133 29.76 -14.68 3.99
N ARG A 134 29.83 -14.41 2.69
CA ARG A 134 30.95 -14.77 1.82
C ARG A 134 32.04 -13.69 1.74
N ARG A 135 31.85 -12.53 2.39
CA ARG A 135 32.92 -11.55 2.53
C ARG A 135 33.86 -12.01 3.65
N PRO A 136 35.11 -12.38 3.36
CA PRO A 136 36.07 -12.66 4.42
C PRO A 136 36.26 -11.39 5.24
N SER A 137 36.25 -11.55 6.56
CA SER A 137 36.58 -10.52 7.54
C SER A 137 38.06 -10.12 7.41
N SER A 138 38.40 -9.35 6.38
CA SER A 138 39.75 -8.83 6.14
C SER A 138 39.83 -7.34 6.46
N THR A 139 39.41 -6.93 7.66
CA THR A 139 39.75 -5.61 8.22
C THR A 139 40.23 -5.76 9.66
N GLY A 140 41.27 -6.58 9.84
CA GLY A 140 42.19 -6.52 10.98
C GLY A 140 43.23 -5.39 10.88
N TRP A 141 43.16 -4.53 9.85
CA TRP A 141 44.19 -3.53 9.53
C TRP A 141 43.98 -2.15 10.17
N ALA A 142 42.91 -1.92 10.93
CA ALA A 142 42.59 -0.59 11.48
C ALA A 142 43.02 -0.39 12.95
N ARG A 143 44.00 -1.15 13.46
CA ARG A 143 44.45 -1.07 14.87
C ARG A 143 45.89 -0.59 15.10
N ASN A 144 46.60 -0.12 14.07
CA ASN A 144 47.99 0.32 14.28
C ASN A 144 48.38 1.56 13.47
N THR A 145 47.75 2.70 13.76
CA THR A 145 48.23 4.03 13.34
C THR A 145 48.44 5.00 14.51
N ALA A 146 48.35 4.55 15.77
CA ALA A 146 48.62 5.37 16.96
C ALA A 146 50.11 5.33 17.38
N GLY A 147 51.03 5.45 16.42
CA GLY A 147 52.48 5.32 16.70
C GLY A 147 53.41 6.16 15.83
N TRP A 148 52.89 6.97 14.90
CA TRP A 148 53.70 7.94 14.15
C TRP A 148 52.90 9.22 13.92
N GLN A 149 53.44 10.30 14.50
CA GLN A 149 53.02 11.71 14.56
C GLN A 149 52.17 12.11 15.76
#